data_AF-A0A6J0DED4-F1
#
_entry.id   AF-A0A6J0DED4-F1
#
_cell.length_a   1.000
_cell.length_b   1.000
_cell.length_c   1.000
_cell.angle_alpha   90.00
_cell.angle_beta   90.00
_cell.angle_gamma   90.00
#
_symmetry.space_group_name_H-M   'P 1'
#
loop_
_entity.id
_entity.type
_entity.pdbx_description
1 polymer ?
#
loop_
_entity_poly.entity_id
_entity_poly.type
_entity_poly.pdbx_seq_one_letter_code
_entity_poly.pdbx_strand_id
1 'polypeptide(L)'
;MDNILKKINTCLTEVERETRILENEEKDDPMEEWDSEMKDAEKELEQLKIEEEELERKFLEVEKQKTQTLAQIEFIKEQTNKTEELLDQLSLSEWDVIEWSDDQAVFTFVYDTIELTITFGEPVVGLPFLDKAYRKINELNFQSLLDEDKAPPSSLLVHKLIFQYIEEQESWKKKCTTQHQVPQMLQELSLVVNHCRLLGEEIEFLKRWGPNYSLMDINVNNTELRLLFSSSAAFTKFEIILSLSAHYPLVPLPFIIQNHLGNINHDEIAAVISKVPLENDCLKNIVKQIYQDLLKD
;
A
#
# COMPACT_ATOMS: atom_id res chain seq x y z
N MET A 1 51.29 -33.79 106.78
CA MET A 1 52.22 -33.07 105.90
C MET A 1 51.84 -33.23 104.42
N ASP A 2 51.32 -34.39 103.99
CA ASP A 2 50.96 -34.66 102.57
C ASP A 2 49.83 -33.84 101.93
N ASN A 3 48.90 -33.29 102.71
CA ASN A 3 47.76 -32.54 102.16
C ASN A 3 48.16 -31.14 101.65
N ILE A 4 49.25 -30.56 102.18
CA ILE A 4 49.71 -29.22 101.81
C ILE A 4 50.50 -29.26 100.49
N LEU A 5 51.37 -30.26 100.32
CA LEU A 5 52.13 -30.47 99.08
C LEU A 5 51.23 -30.68 97.87
N LYS A 6 50.12 -31.41 98.05
CA LYS A 6 49.15 -31.65 96.97
C LYS A 6 48.47 -30.37 96.50
N LYS A 7 48.10 -29.48 97.43
CA LYS A 7 47.50 -28.17 97.11
C LYS A 7 48.47 -27.24 96.39
N ILE A 8 49.75 -27.21 96.81
CA ILE A 8 50.78 -26.39 96.16
C ILE A 8 50.98 -26.85 94.71
N ASN A 9 51.02 -28.15 94.46
CA ASN A 9 51.20 -28.67 93.11
C ASN A 9 50.00 -28.37 92.21
N THR A 10 48.78 -28.43 92.75
CA THR A 10 47.58 -28.01 92.01
C THR A 10 47.63 -26.53 91.64
N CYS A 11 47.98 -25.64 92.58
CA CYS A 11 48.13 -24.21 92.26
C CYS A 11 49.23 -23.93 91.24
N LEU A 12 50.37 -24.64 91.31
CA LEU A 12 51.46 -24.45 90.35
C LEU A 12 51.02 -24.83 88.92
N THR A 13 50.28 -25.93 88.78
CA THR A 13 49.77 -26.36 87.46
C THR A 13 48.67 -25.45 86.91
N GLU A 14 47.90 -24.76 87.76
CA GLU A 14 46.96 -23.74 87.32
C GLU A 14 47.70 -22.49 86.83
N VAL A 15 48.70 -22.03 87.59
CA VAL A 15 49.49 -20.85 87.21
C VAL A 15 50.24 -21.09 85.90
N GLU A 16 50.90 -22.24 85.73
CA GLU A 16 51.60 -22.59 84.48
C GLU A 16 50.65 -22.72 83.28
N ARG A 17 49.41 -23.14 83.50
CA ARG A 17 48.39 -23.18 82.44
C ARG A 17 47.98 -21.77 82.05
N GLU A 18 47.70 -20.90 83.01
CA GLU A 18 47.31 -19.51 82.73
C GLU A 18 48.44 -18.72 82.06
N THR A 19 49.70 -18.94 82.47
CA THR A 19 50.84 -18.23 81.83
C THR A 19 51.00 -18.63 80.36
N ARG A 20 50.80 -19.92 80.02
CA ARG A 20 50.84 -20.38 78.62
C ARG A 20 49.68 -19.87 77.77
N ILE A 21 48.53 -19.59 78.38
CA ILE A 21 47.38 -19.00 77.67
C ILE A 21 47.71 -17.55 77.32
N LEU A 22 48.21 -16.78 78.28
CA LEU A 22 48.58 -15.38 78.07
C LEU A 22 49.73 -15.19 77.07
N GLU A 23 50.78 -16.03 77.12
CA GLU A 23 51.89 -15.99 76.15
C GLU A 23 51.48 -16.40 74.71
N ASN A 24 50.34 -17.07 74.55
CA ASN A 24 49.79 -17.42 73.23
C ASN A 24 48.85 -16.33 72.68
N GLU A 25 48.13 -15.60 73.54
CA GLU A 25 47.25 -14.49 73.11
C GLU A 25 48.04 -13.26 72.64
N GLU A 26 49.29 -13.08 73.09
CA GLU A 26 50.14 -11.94 72.70
C GLU A 26 50.86 -12.12 71.35
N LYS A 27 50.66 -13.25 70.66
CA LYS A 27 51.33 -13.56 69.37
C LYS A 27 50.52 -13.24 68.12
N ASP A 28 49.22 -13.00 68.25
CA ASP A 28 48.38 -12.57 67.13
C ASP A 28 48.25 -11.05 67.17
N ASP A 29 49.03 -10.33 66.34
CA ASP A 29 48.96 -8.88 66.21
C ASP A 29 47.72 -8.49 65.38
N PRO A 30 46.61 -8.03 66.00
CA PRO A 30 45.36 -7.76 65.29
C PRO A 30 45.47 -6.53 64.37
N MET A 31 46.54 -5.75 64.51
CA MET A 31 46.75 -4.49 63.82
C MET A 31 47.20 -4.69 62.36
N GLU A 32 48.01 -5.72 62.08
CA GLU A 32 48.46 -6.05 60.71
C GLU A 32 47.35 -6.65 59.84
N GLU A 33 46.43 -7.41 60.45
CA GLU A 33 45.29 -8.02 59.78
C GLU A 33 44.25 -6.96 59.39
N TRP A 34 43.98 -6.02 60.30
CA TRP A 34 43.13 -4.83 60.04
C TRP A 34 43.70 -3.92 58.94
N ASP A 35 45.01 -3.66 58.94
CA ASP A 35 45.66 -2.83 57.91
C ASP A 35 45.64 -3.49 56.52
N SER A 36 45.59 -4.83 56.47
CA SER A 36 45.49 -5.58 55.21
C SER A 36 44.06 -5.58 54.67
N GLU A 37 43.06 -5.83 55.53
CA GLU A 37 41.64 -5.73 55.16
C GLU A 37 41.26 -4.33 54.69
N MET A 38 41.76 -3.28 55.36
CA MET A 38 41.47 -1.90 54.99
C MET A 38 42.04 -1.53 53.60
N LYS A 39 43.23 -2.03 53.25
CA LYS A 39 43.83 -1.83 51.92
C LYS A 39 43.10 -2.59 50.82
N ASP A 40 42.58 -3.78 51.11
CA ASP A 40 41.82 -4.55 50.13
C ASP A 40 40.44 -3.93 49.89
N ALA A 41 39.80 -3.41 50.95
CA ALA A 41 38.56 -2.63 50.84
C ALA A 41 38.75 -1.32 50.05
N GLU A 42 39.87 -0.60 50.25
CA GLU A 42 40.19 0.60 49.45
C GLU A 42 40.36 0.27 47.96
N LYS A 43 41.04 -0.82 47.61
CA LYS A 43 41.18 -1.25 46.21
C LYS A 43 39.85 -1.64 45.58
N GLU A 44 38.99 -2.34 46.33
CA GLU A 44 37.65 -2.72 45.87
C GLU A 44 36.80 -1.47 45.62
N LEU A 45 36.90 -0.46 46.50
CA LEU A 45 36.19 0.81 46.35
C LEU A 45 36.68 1.60 45.13
N GLU A 46 38.00 1.64 44.89
CA GLU A 46 38.58 2.26 43.69
C GLU A 46 38.10 1.56 42.40
N GLN A 47 38.02 0.23 42.41
CA GLN A 47 37.56 -0.56 41.28
C GLN A 47 36.06 -0.35 41.01
N LEU A 48 35.22 -0.36 42.05
CA LEU A 48 33.79 -0.07 41.95
C LEU A 48 33.52 1.33 41.40
N LYS A 49 34.36 2.31 41.77
CA LYS A 49 34.24 3.68 41.28
C LYS A 49 34.53 3.78 39.78
N ILE A 50 35.51 3.03 39.28
CA ILE A 50 35.79 2.95 37.84
C ILE A 50 34.63 2.29 37.09
N GLU A 51 34.07 1.20 37.64
CA GLU A 51 32.91 0.53 37.06
C GLU A 51 31.66 1.42 37.04
N GLU A 52 31.44 2.22 38.09
CA GLU A 52 30.35 3.20 38.18
C GLU A 52 30.48 4.26 37.07
N GLU A 53 31.66 4.86 36.89
CA GLU A 53 31.91 5.85 35.84
C GLU A 53 31.74 5.26 34.42
N GLU A 54 32.11 4.00 34.21
CA GLU A 54 31.91 3.32 32.93
C GLU A 54 30.43 3.05 32.65
N LEU A 55 29.68 2.62 33.68
CA LEU A 55 28.25 2.40 33.60
C LEU A 55 27.47 3.69 33.34
N GLU A 56 27.82 4.79 34.00
CA GLU A 56 27.23 6.10 33.75
C GLU A 56 27.42 6.54 32.29
N ARG A 57 28.62 6.33 31.74
CA ARG A 57 28.90 6.66 30.34
C ARG A 57 28.07 5.81 29.37
N LYS A 58 27.93 4.51 29.63
CA LYS A 58 27.09 3.61 28.83
C LYS A 58 25.62 4.00 28.92
N PHE A 59 25.16 4.39 30.11
CA PHE A 59 23.78 4.83 30.34
C PHE A 59 23.47 6.10 29.52
N LEU A 60 24.35 7.11 29.58
CA LEU A 60 24.23 8.35 28.80
C LEU A 60 24.19 8.10 27.29
N GLU A 61 25.00 7.18 26.78
CA GLU A 61 25.00 6.81 25.36
C GLU A 61 23.69 6.12 24.95
N VAL A 62 23.19 5.19 25.76
CA VAL A 62 21.90 4.52 25.51
C VAL A 62 20.75 5.53 25.58
N GLU A 63 20.79 6.47 26.51
CA GLU A 63 19.76 7.52 26.65
C GLU A 63 19.74 8.45 25.44
N LYS A 64 20.91 8.80 24.90
CA LYS A 64 21.06 9.57 23.66
C LYS A 64 20.54 8.80 22.45
N GLN A 65 20.87 7.51 22.33
CA GLN A 65 20.36 6.65 21.26
C GLN A 65 18.84 6.53 21.33
N LYS A 66 18.28 6.31 22.53
CA LYS A 66 16.83 6.27 22.76
C LYS A 66 16.13 7.55 22.29
N THR A 67 16.67 8.72 22.65
CA THR A 67 16.08 10.01 22.22
C THR A 67 16.15 10.18 20.71
N GLN A 68 17.25 9.78 20.08
CA GLN A 68 17.38 9.84 18.62
C GLN A 68 16.39 8.89 17.91
N THR A 69 16.24 7.65 18.39
CA THR A 69 15.28 6.68 17.83
C THR A 69 13.84 7.14 18.03
N LEU A 70 13.50 7.76 19.17
CA LEU A 70 12.16 8.31 19.40
C LEU A 70 11.82 9.42 18.40
N ALA A 71 12.77 10.33 18.12
CA ALA A 71 12.57 11.37 17.11
C ALA A 71 12.38 10.78 15.70
N GLN A 72 13.09 9.70 15.36
CA GLN A 72 12.89 8.99 14.09
C GLN A 72 11.51 8.32 14.00
N ILE A 73 11.05 7.69 15.09
CA ILE A 73 9.72 7.09 15.16
C ILE A 73 8.63 8.15 14.98
N GLU A 74 8.77 9.30 15.66
CA GLU A 74 7.82 10.41 15.55
C GLU A 74 7.77 10.98 14.12
N PHE A 75 8.92 11.16 13.48
CA PHE A 75 9.00 11.56 12.08
C PHE A 75 8.31 10.56 11.14
N ILE A 76 8.59 9.26 11.29
CA ILE A 76 7.95 8.21 10.47
C ILE A 76 6.44 8.18 10.70
N LYS A 77 5.99 8.37 11.94
CA LYS A 77 4.57 8.42 12.28
C LYS A 77 3.88 9.62 11.61
N GLU A 78 4.52 10.79 11.62
CA GLU A 78 4.00 11.97 10.93
C GLU A 78 3.91 11.75 9.41
N GLN A 79 4.92 11.14 8.79
CA GLN A 79 4.89 10.81 7.36
C GLN A 79 3.80 9.78 7.04
N THR A 80 3.61 8.79 7.91
CA THR A 80 2.56 7.77 7.75
C THR A 80 1.18 8.41 7.80
N ASN A 81 0.92 9.24 8.81
CA ASN A 81 -0.35 9.97 8.94
C ASN A 81 -0.62 10.87 7.73
N LYS A 82 0.38 11.62 7.25
CA LYS A 82 0.23 12.45 6.04
C LYS A 82 -0.08 11.61 4.80
N THR A 83 0.55 10.44 4.68
CA THR A 83 0.31 9.53 3.55
C THR A 83 -1.09 8.93 3.63
N GLU A 84 -1.55 8.57 4.83
CA GLU A 84 -2.90 8.08 5.11
C GLU A 84 -3.95 9.16 4.81
N GLU A 85 -3.74 10.40 5.26
CA GLU A 85 -4.61 11.53 4.93
C GLU A 85 -4.68 11.80 3.41
N LEU A 86 -3.56 11.67 2.70
CA LEU A 86 -3.54 11.77 1.24
C LEU A 86 -4.26 10.60 0.58
N LEU A 87 -4.15 9.38 1.11
CA LEU A 87 -4.89 8.21 0.65
C LEU A 87 -6.39 8.33 0.88
N ASP A 88 -6.82 8.88 2.01
CA ASP A 88 -8.23 9.14 2.32
C ASP A 88 -8.80 10.26 1.44
N GLN A 89 -8.03 11.32 1.18
CA GLN A 89 -8.39 12.36 0.19
C GLN A 89 -8.44 11.80 -1.24
N LEU A 90 -7.63 10.77 -1.51
CA LEU A 90 -7.63 9.97 -2.72
C LEU A 90 -8.48 8.70 -2.54
N SER A 91 -9.53 8.72 -1.71
CA SER A 91 -10.56 7.66 -1.66
C SER A 91 -11.29 7.61 -3.01
N LEU A 92 -10.58 7.03 -3.98
CA LEU A 92 -10.84 6.84 -5.40
C LEU A 92 -11.49 5.48 -5.63
N SER A 93 -12.23 4.97 -4.65
CA SER A 93 -13.05 3.78 -4.87
C SER A 93 -14.07 4.17 -5.94
N GLU A 94 -13.96 3.56 -7.12
CA GLU A 94 -14.93 3.72 -8.22
C GLU A 94 -16.28 3.07 -7.91
N TRP A 95 -16.49 2.67 -6.65
CA TRP A 95 -17.68 2.02 -6.17
C TRP A 95 -18.16 2.54 -4.83
N ASP A 96 -19.49 2.51 -4.70
CA ASP A 96 -20.22 2.76 -3.47
C ASP A 96 -20.88 1.47 -2.98
N VAL A 97 -21.02 1.34 -1.66
CA VAL A 97 -21.73 0.19 -1.05
C VAL A 97 -23.16 0.61 -0.78
N ILE A 98 -24.11 -0.02 -1.47
CA ILE A 98 -25.54 0.21 -1.25
C ILE A 98 -26.07 -0.68 -0.14
N GLU A 99 -25.62 -1.94 -0.11
CA GLU A 99 -26.09 -2.91 0.86
C GLU A 99 -24.95 -3.82 1.30
N TRP A 100 -24.88 -4.09 2.60
CA TRP A 100 -24.02 -5.12 3.15
C TRP A 100 -24.75 -5.88 4.26
N SER A 101 -25.04 -7.15 4.01
CA SER A 101 -25.70 -8.06 4.95
C SER A 101 -24.95 -9.39 5.04
N ASP A 102 -25.46 -10.29 5.90
CA ASP A 102 -24.91 -11.64 6.04
C ASP A 102 -25.12 -12.49 4.78
N ASP A 103 -26.15 -12.19 4.00
CA ASP A 103 -26.60 -13.01 2.86
C ASP A 103 -26.22 -12.38 1.52
N GLN A 104 -26.04 -11.06 1.45
CA GLN A 104 -25.65 -10.37 0.22
C GLN A 104 -24.86 -9.08 0.44
N ALA A 105 -24.14 -8.67 -0.60
CA ALA A 105 -23.54 -7.34 -0.72
C ALA A 105 -23.87 -6.75 -2.09
N VAL A 106 -24.20 -5.46 -2.13
CA VAL A 106 -24.53 -4.72 -3.35
C VAL A 106 -23.62 -3.52 -3.46
N PHE A 107 -22.93 -3.43 -4.60
CA PHE A 107 -22.03 -2.35 -4.94
C PHE A 107 -22.53 -1.66 -6.21
N THR A 108 -22.38 -0.34 -6.29
CA THR A 108 -22.55 0.40 -7.53
C THR A 108 -21.25 0.97 -8.04
N PHE A 109 -21.18 1.17 -9.35
CA PHE A 109 -20.06 1.80 -10.07
C PHE A 109 -20.61 2.81 -11.08
N VAL A 110 -19.73 3.71 -11.56
CA VAL A 110 -20.01 4.66 -12.65
C VAL A 110 -21.28 5.48 -12.37
N TYR A 111 -21.25 6.39 -11.41
CA TYR A 111 -22.41 7.25 -11.11
C TYR A 111 -23.71 6.45 -10.88
N ASP A 112 -23.62 5.33 -10.16
CA ASP A 112 -24.72 4.41 -9.84
C ASP A 112 -25.39 3.69 -11.01
N THR A 113 -24.76 3.64 -12.18
CA THR A 113 -25.36 3.03 -13.37
C THR A 113 -24.95 1.56 -13.59
N ILE A 114 -23.95 1.05 -12.89
CA ILE A 114 -23.58 -0.38 -12.93
C ILE A 114 -23.70 -0.94 -11.52
N GLU A 115 -24.44 -2.03 -11.37
CA GLU A 115 -24.64 -2.72 -10.09
C GLU A 115 -23.95 -4.09 -10.09
N LEU A 116 -23.25 -4.39 -9.01
CA LEU A 116 -22.71 -5.71 -8.68
C LEU A 116 -23.44 -6.25 -7.44
N THR A 117 -24.18 -7.33 -7.63
CA THR A 117 -24.81 -8.10 -6.55
C THR A 117 -23.96 -9.33 -6.25
N ILE A 118 -23.56 -9.50 -5.00
CA ILE A 118 -22.84 -10.67 -4.48
C ILE A 118 -23.75 -11.39 -3.49
N THR A 119 -24.07 -12.66 -3.75
CA THR A 119 -24.84 -13.50 -2.82
C THR A 119 -23.88 -14.42 -2.07
N PHE A 120 -23.90 -14.34 -0.74
CA PHE A 120 -23.09 -15.18 0.14
C PHE A 120 -23.79 -16.51 0.44
N GLY A 121 -22.99 -17.55 0.55
CA GLY A 121 -23.42 -18.90 0.89
C GLY A 121 -22.93 -19.32 2.28
N GLU A 122 -22.68 -20.62 2.42
CA GLU A 122 -22.28 -21.21 3.69
C GLU A 122 -20.95 -20.62 4.22
N PRO A 123 -20.83 -20.46 5.55
CA PRO A 123 -19.56 -20.10 6.18
C PRO A 123 -18.54 -21.21 5.94
N VAL A 124 -17.37 -20.84 5.46
CA VAL A 124 -16.24 -21.75 5.31
C VAL A 124 -15.52 -21.82 6.66
N VAL A 125 -15.26 -23.04 7.12
CA VAL A 125 -14.52 -23.28 8.37
C VAL A 125 -13.15 -22.59 8.27
N GLY A 126 -12.92 -21.61 9.14
CA GLY A 126 -11.86 -20.63 8.99
C GLY A 126 -10.44 -21.18 9.22
N LEU A 127 -9.47 -20.50 8.62
CA LEU A 127 -8.08 -20.53 9.08
C LEU A 127 -8.04 -20.11 10.57
N PRO A 128 -7.26 -20.76 11.44
CA PRO A 128 -7.26 -20.52 12.89
C PRO A 128 -6.95 -19.08 13.35
N PHE A 129 -6.50 -18.22 12.44
CA PHE A 129 -5.96 -16.89 12.72
C PHE A 129 -6.91 -15.75 12.35
N LEU A 130 -8.07 -16.04 11.73
CA LEU A 130 -9.07 -15.03 11.37
C LEU A 130 -10.29 -15.18 12.28
N ASP A 131 -10.61 -14.11 13.01
CA ASP A 131 -11.62 -14.05 14.08
C ASP A 131 -13.07 -14.19 13.56
N LYS A 132 -13.29 -14.18 12.24
CA LYS A 132 -14.60 -14.34 11.59
C LYS A 132 -14.53 -15.41 10.49
N ALA A 133 -15.53 -16.30 10.49
CA ALA A 133 -15.74 -17.24 9.39
C ALA A 133 -16.04 -16.48 8.09
N TYR A 134 -15.26 -16.73 7.03
CA TYR A 134 -15.51 -16.16 5.71
C TYR A 134 -16.56 -16.98 4.98
N ARG A 135 -17.49 -16.33 4.26
CA ARG A 135 -18.52 -17.03 3.50
C ARG A 135 -18.05 -17.34 2.07
N LYS A 136 -18.55 -18.45 1.53
CA LYS A 136 -18.44 -18.75 0.09
C LYS A 136 -19.32 -17.79 -0.71
N ILE A 137 -18.93 -17.46 -1.93
CA ILE A 137 -19.78 -16.70 -2.85
C ILE A 137 -20.57 -17.71 -3.70
N ASN A 138 -21.90 -17.62 -3.65
CA ASN A 138 -22.79 -18.45 -4.45
C ASN A 138 -23.01 -17.83 -5.83
N GLU A 139 -23.23 -16.52 -5.87
CA GLU A 139 -23.56 -15.80 -7.08
C GLU A 139 -22.88 -14.43 -7.13
N LEU A 140 -22.46 -14.07 -8.34
CA LEU A 140 -22.01 -12.75 -8.73
C LEU A 140 -22.85 -12.37 -9.95
N ASN A 141 -23.57 -11.25 -9.84
CA ASN A 141 -24.41 -10.73 -10.90
C ASN A 141 -24.04 -9.27 -11.17
N PHE A 142 -23.85 -8.95 -12.45
CA PHE A 142 -23.60 -7.58 -12.90
C PHE A 142 -24.78 -7.12 -13.73
N GLN A 143 -25.28 -5.92 -13.45
CA GLN A 143 -26.39 -5.33 -14.16
C GLN A 143 -26.11 -3.87 -14.54
N SER A 144 -26.50 -3.50 -15.76
CA SER A 144 -26.55 -2.11 -16.19
C SER A 144 -27.90 -1.52 -15.83
N LEU A 145 -27.90 -0.42 -15.09
CA LEU A 145 -29.05 0.41 -14.75
C LEU A 145 -29.17 1.64 -15.66
N LEU A 146 -28.29 1.76 -16.67
CA LEU A 146 -28.30 2.86 -17.63
C LEU A 146 -29.52 2.79 -18.55
N ASP A 147 -30.23 3.92 -18.66
CA ASP A 147 -31.34 4.09 -19.62
C ASP A 147 -30.76 4.27 -21.03
N GLU A 148 -30.77 3.21 -21.84
CA GLU A 148 -30.13 3.21 -23.15
C GLU A 148 -30.72 4.24 -24.13
N ASP A 149 -32.00 4.56 -23.98
CA ASP A 149 -32.69 5.50 -24.87
C ASP A 149 -32.36 6.97 -24.56
N LYS A 150 -31.91 7.26 -23.32
CA LYS A 150 -31.60 8.62 -22.87
C LYS A 150 -30.11 8.88 -22.69
N ALA A 151 -29.31 7.83 -22.57
CA ALA A 151 -27.89 7.96 -22.27
C ALA A 151 -27.10 8.53 -23.46
N PRO A 152 -26.08 9.36 -23.20
CA PRO A 152 -25.12 9.75 -24.23
C PRO A 152 -24.44 8.51 -24.86
N PRO A 153 -24.11 8.55 -26.17
CA PRO A 153 -23.40 7.45 -26.83
C PRO A 153 -22.06 7.08 -26.18
N SER A 154 -21.39 8.04 -25.53
CA SER A 154 -20.17 7.82 -24.76
C SER A 154 -20.43 6.94 -23.54
N SER A 155 -21.46 7.24 -22.75
CA SER A 155 -21.88 6.41 -21.60
C SER A 155 -22.27 5.00 -22.02
N LEU A 156 -22.99 4.86 -23.14
CA LEU A 156 -23.35 3.56 -23.72
C LEU A 156 -22.09 2.74 -24.08
N LEU A 157 -21.09 3.37 -24.70
CA LEU A 157 -19.82 2.74 -25.00
C LEU A 157 -19.08 2.31 -23.72
N VAL A 158 -19.00 3.17 -22.72
CA VAL A 158 -18.36 2.85 -21.43
C VAL A 158 -18.96 1.59 -20.82
N HIS A 159 -20.29 1.51 -20.77
CA HIS A 159 -20.99 0.32 -20.29
C HIS A 159 -20.66 -0.92 -21.13
N LYS A 160 -20.72 -0.82 -22.46
CA LYS A 160 -20.40 -1.93 -23.36
C LYS A 160 -18.98 -2.47 -23.14
N LEU A 161 -17.99 -1.58 -22.97
CA LEU A 161 -16.61 -1.99 -22.71
C LEU A 161 -16.48 -2.70 -21.36
N ILE A 162 -17.07 -2.14 -20.30
CA ILE A 162 -17.02 -2.76 -18.96
C ILE A 162 -17.69 -4.13 -18.97
N PHE A 163 -18.87 -4.27 -19.59
CA PHE A 163 -19.56 -5.56 -19.69
C PHE A 163 -18.80 -6.56 -20.55
N GLN A 164 -18.20 -6.13 -21.66
CA GLN A 164 -17.33 -6.99 -22.45
C GLN A 164 -16.17 -7.54 -21.60
N TYR A 165 -15.53 -6.71 -20.78
CA TYR A 165 -14.48 -7.16 -19.86
C TYR A 165 -15.01 -8.16 -18.83
N ILE A 166 -16.19 -7.91 -18.25
CA ILE A 166 -16.81 -8.80 -17.28
C ILE A 166 -17.11 -10.17 -17.90
N GLU A 167 -17.56 -10.20 -19.16
CA GLU A 167 -17.86 -11.42 -19.92
C GLU A 167 -16.59 -12.18 -20.34
N GLU A 168 -15.53 -11.47 -20.76
CA GLU A 168 -14.24 -12.04 -21.17
C GLU A 168 -13.48 -12.72 -20.02
N GLN A 169 -13.62 -12.18 -18.80
CA GLN A 169 -13.04 -12.79 -17.62
C GLN A 169 -13.82 -14.05 -17.27
N GLU A 170 -13.40 -15.20 -17.83
CA GLU A 170 -14.00 -16.54 -17.64
C GLU A 170 -14.61 -16.69 -16.25
N SER A 171 -15.92 -16.44 -16.15
CA SER A 171 -16.70 -16.30 -14.93
C SER A 171 -15.88 -15.77 -13.74
N TRP A 172 -16.00 -14.48 -13.41
CA TRP A 172 -15.56 -13.94 -12.11
C TRP A 172 -15.90 -14.85 -10.91
N LYS A 173 -16.97 -15.65 -11.02
CA LYS A 173 -17.34 -16.76 -10.11
C LYS A 173 -16.21 -17.78 -9.83
N LYS A 174 -15.32 -18.07 -10.78
CA LYS A 174 -14.14 -18.94 -10.60
C LYS A 174 -12.98 -18.22 -9.90
N LYS A 175 -12.80 -16.92 -10.17
CA LYS A 175 -11.71 -16.12 -9.60
C LYS A 175 -12.01 -15.67 -8.17
N CYS A 176 -13.25 -15.24 -7.92
CA CYS A 176 -13.73 -14.78 -6.62
C CYS A 176 -14.73 -15.79 -6.07
N THR A 177 -14.24 -16.70 -5.24
CA THR A 177 -15.00 -17.83 -4.68
C THR A 177 -15.42 -17.61 -3.24
N THR A 178 -14.79 -16.66 -2.55
CA THR A 178 -14.96 -16.42 -1.12
C THR A 178 -14.96 -14.93 -0.81
N GLN A 179 -15.63 -14.54 0.27
CA GLN A 179 -15.83 -13.14 0.67
C GLN A 179 -14.54 -12.33 0.83
N HIS A 180 -13.44 -12.95 1.29
CA HIS A 180 -12.16 -12.25 1.48
C HIS A 180 -11.50 -11.83 0.15
N GLN A 181 -11.91 -12.42 -0.97
CA GLN A 181 -11.41 -12.08 -2.31
C GLN A 181 -12.19 -10.93 -2.95
N VAL A 182 -13.30 -10.50 -2.34
CA VAL A 182 -14.13 -9.41 -2.87
C VAL A 182 -13.35 -8.10 -2.96
N PRO A 183 -12.59 -7.64 -1.94
CA PRO A 183 -11.83 -6.40 -2.06
C PRO A 183 -10.83 -6.40 -3.23
N GLN A 184 -10.14 -7.53 -3.47
CA GLN A 184 -9.22 -7.65 -4.59
C GLN A 184 -9.94 -7.58 -5.95
N MET A 185 -11.06 -8.29 -6.09
CA MET A 185 -11.88 -8.22 -7.30
C MET A 185 -12.41 -6.81 -7.55
N LEU A 186 -12.88 -6.12 -6.51
CA LEU A 186 -13.35 -4.74 -6.62
C LEU A 186 -12.22 -3.82 -7.06
N GLN A 187 -10.99 -4.00 -6.57
CA GLN A 187 -9.83 -3.22 -6.98
C GLN A 187 -9.49 -3.44 -8.47
N GLU A 188 -9.44 -4.70 -8.92
CA GLU A 188 -9.20 -5.04 -10.33
C GLU A 188 -10.27 -4.43 -11.25
N LEU A 189 -11.54 -4.52 -10.85
CA LEU A 189 -12.65 -3.96 -11.59
C LEU A 189 -12.62 -2.42 -11.59
N SER A 190 -12.31 -1.80 -10.45
CA SER A 190 -12.23 -0.33 -10.32
C SER A 190 -11.25 0.26 -11.31
N LEU A 191 -10.11 -0.39 -11.55
CA LEU A 191 -9.12 0.10 -12.50
C LEU A 191 -9.69 0.16 -13.92
N VAL A 192 -10.40 -0.89 -14.35
CA VAL A 192 -11.02 -0.95 -15.68
C VAL A 192 -12.17 0.04 -15.80
N VAL A 193 -13.01 0.12 -14.77
CA VAL A 193 -14.13 1.05 -14.69
C VAL A 193 -13.63 2.50 -14.80
N ASN A 194 -12.60 2.87 -14.04
CA ASN A 194 -12.01 4.21 -14.08
C ASN A 194 -11.51 4.56 -15.48
N HIS A 195 -10.71 3.69 -16.11
CA HIS A 195 -10.19 3.97 -17.44
C HIS A 195 -11.29 4.09 -18.50
N CYS A 196 -12.33 3.25 -18.43
CA CYS A 196 -13.47 3.35 -19.32
C CYS A 196 -14.26 4.65 -19.07
N ARG A 197 -14.50 5.02 -17.81
CA ARG A 197 -15.16 6.29 -17.45
C ARG A 197 -14.39 7.50 -18.01
N LEU A 198 -13.07 7.54 -17.80
CA LEU A 198 -12.20 8.59 -18.33
C LEU A 198 -12.25 8.65 -19.86
N LEU A 199 -12.26 7.50 -20.56
CA LEU A 199 -12.45 7.46 -22.02
C LEU A 199 -13.78 8.10 -22.44
N GLY A 200 -14.87 7.84 -21.71
CA GLY A 200 -16.15 8.49 -21.94
C GLY A 200 -16.05 10.02 -21.82
N GLU A 201 -15.34 10.51 -20.81
CA GLU A 201 -15.08 11.94 -20.59
C GLU A 201 -14.19 12.55 -21.68
N GLU A 202 -13.20 11.81 -22.18
CA GLU A 202 -12.38 12.23 -23.33
C GLU A 202 -13.23 12.39 -24.60
N ILE A 203 -14.16 11.47 -24.85
CA ILE A 203 -15.07 11.55 -26.01
C ILE A 203 -15.98 12.76 -25.88
N GLU A 204 -16.57 13.02 -24.71
CA GLU A 204 -17.42 14.20 -24.51
C GLU A 204 -16.62 15.51 -24.61
N PHE A 205 -15.37 15.52 -24.12
CA PHE A 205 -14.46 16.64 -24.33
C PHE A 205 -14.24 16.88 -25.83
N LEU A 206 -13.93 15.84 -26.59
CA LEU A 206 -13.67 15.95 -28.03
C LEU A 206 -14.93 16.31 -28.83
N LYS A 207 -16.12 15.86 -28.42
CA LYS A 207 -17.37 16.32 -29.06
C LYS A 207 -17.56 17.83 -28.91
N ARG A 208 -17.17 18.39 -27.76
CA ARG A 208 -17.31 19.81 -27.48
C ARG A 208 -16.19 20.68 -28.07
N TRP A 209 -14.96 20.19 -28.04
CA TRP A 209 -13.76 20.98 -28.39
C TRP A 209 -13.03 20.49 -29.65
N GLY A 210 -13.51 19.41 -30.27
CA GLY A 210 -12.96 18.79 -31.48
C GLY A 210 -12.71 19.77 -32.64
N PRO A 211 -13.59 20.73 -32.93
CA PRO A 211 -13.37 21.68 -34.02
C PRO A 211 -12.05 22.47 -33.92
N ASN A 212 -11.52 22.69 -32.71
CA ASN A 212 -10.23 23.34 -32.49
C ASN A 212 -9.03 22.52 -33.04
N TYR A 213 -9.26 21.25 -33.32
CA TYR A 213 -8.28 20.29 -33.84
C TYR A 213 -8.63 19.81 -35.25
N SER A 214 -9.48 20.54 -35.97
CA SER A 214 -10.03 20.13 -37.27
C SER A 214 -10.82 18.80 -37.23
N LEU A 215 -11.26 18.37 -36.05
CA LEU A 215 -12.15 17.23 -35.85
C LEU A 215 -13.59 17.72 -35.98
N MET A 216 -14.23 17.37 -37.09
CA MET A 216 -15.54 17.90 -37.50
C MET A 216 -16.70 17.08 -36.96
N ASP A 217 -16.53 15.77 -36.85
CA ASP A 217 -17.58 14.87 -36.38
C ASP A 217 -17.01 13.70 -35.58
N ILE A 218 -17.79 13.24 -34.61
CA ILE A 218 -17.47 12.10 -33.75
C ILE A 218 -18.71 11.23 -33.64
N ASN A 219 -18.59 9.99 -34.07
CA ASN A 219 -19.66 9.03 -33.98
C ASN A 219 -19.19 7.77 -33.22
N VAL A 220 -20.06 7.27 -32.34
CA VAL A 220 -19.80 6.08 -31.54
C VAL A 220 -20.78 5.00 -31.99
N ASN A 221 -20.24 3.87 -32.47
CA ASN A 221 -21.03 2.73 -32.90
C ASN A 221 -20.52 1.46 -32.21
N ASN A 222 -21.25 0.98 -31.21
CA ASN A 222 -20.81 -0.12 -30.34
C ASN A 222 -19.46 0.18 -29.70
N THR A 223 -18.41 -0.55 -30.06
CA THR A 223 -17.03 -0.37 -29.60
C THR A 223 -16.15 0.36 -30.62
N GLU A 224 -16.73 0.81 -31.74
CA GLU A 224 -16.03 1.60 -32.75
C GLU A 224 -16.25 3.09 -32.52
N LEU A 225 -15.17 3.86 -32.53
CA LEU A 225 -15.18 5.32 -32.48
C LEU A 225 -14.71 5.88 -33.82
N ARG A 226 -15.58 6.63 -34.48
CA ARG A 226 -15.31 7.30 -35.77
C ARG A 226 -14.97 8.75 -35.52
N LEU A 227 -13.85 9.20 -36.08
CA LEU A 227 -13.33 10.55 -35.98
C LEU A 227 -13.14 11.13 -37.39
N LEU A 228 -13.95 12.11 -37.76
CA LEU A 228 -13.86 12.76 -39.06
C LEU A 228 -13.03 14.03 -38.98
N PHE A 229 -11.87 14.02 -39.62
CA PHE A 229 -11.01 15.20 -39.74
C PHE A 229 -11.23 15.90 -41.09
N SER A 230 -11.26 17.23 -41.07
CA SER A 230 -11.33 18.03 -42.30
C SER A 230 -10.67 19.38 -42.10
N SER A 231 -9.70 19.71 -42.96
CA SER A 231 -9.04 21.01 -42.99
C SER A 231 -8.94 21.50 -44.44
N SER A 232 -9.50 22.69 -44.70
CA SER A 232 -9.36 23.34 -46.01
C SER A 232 -7.97 23.91 -46.24
N ALA A 233 -7.29 24.35 -45.17
CA ALA A 233 -5.92 24.87 -45.24
C ALA A 233 -4.94 23.78 -45.70
N ALA A 234 -4.98 22.63 -45.02
CA ALA A 234 -4.19 21.44 -45.38
C ALA A 234 -4.77 20.63 -46.56
N PHE A 235 -5.85 21.12 -47.20
CA PHE A 235 -6.55 20.48 -48.31
C PHE A 235 -6.82 18.96 -48.12
N THR A 236 -7.27 18.58 -46.92
CA THR A 236 -7.34 17.19 -46.49
C THR A 236 -8.64 16.88 -45.76
N LYS A 237 -9.21 15.70 -46.01
CA LYS A 237 -10.39 15.14 -45.32
C LYS A 237 -10.29 13.63 -45.24
N PHE A 238 -10.34 13.08 -44.04
CA PHE A 238 -10.30 11.63 -43.80
C PHE A 238 -11.06 11.27 -42.52
N GLU A 239 -11.50 10.02 -42.43
CA GLU A 239 -12.10 9.44 -41.23
C GLU A 239 -11.16 8.37 -40.66
N ILE A 240 -11.01 8.36 -39.33
CA ILE A 240 -10.34 7.30 -38.59
C ILE A 240 -11.39 6.54 -37.81
N ILE A 241 -11.38 5.21 -37.91
CA ILE A 241 -12.25 4.32 -37.16
C ILE A 241 -11.36 3.56 -36.16
N LEU A 242 -11.51 3.86 -34.88
CA LEU A 242 -10.78 3.24 -33.78
C LEU A 242 -11.62 2.10 -33.20
N SER A 243 -11.01 0.92 -33.03
CA SER A 243 -11.62 -0.20 -32.31
C SER A 243 -11.22 -0.13 -30.84
N LEU A 244 -12.18 0.17 -29.97
CA LEU A 244 -11.95 0.33 -28.54
C LEU A 244 -12.15 -1.00 -27.80
N SER A 245 -11.45 -1.16 -26.68
CA SER A 245 -11.60 -2.28 -25.76
C SER A 245 -11.51 -1.78 -24.33
N ALA A 246 -11.95 -2.60 -23.37
CA ALA A 246 -11.87 -2.29 -21.94
C ALA A 246 -10.43 -2.16 -21.42
N HIS A 247 -9.44 -2.57 -22.20
CA HIS A 247 -8.03 -2.46 -21.87
C HIS A 247 -7.43 -1.10 -22.24
N TYR A 248 -8.21 -0.18 -22.82
CA TYR A 248 -7.80 1.21 -22.99
C TYR A 248 -7.42 1.83 -21.62
N PRO A 249 -6.42 2.71 -21.53
CA PRO A 249 -5.49 3.15 -22.59
C PRO A 249 -4.23 2.28 -22.72
N LEU A 250 -4.16 1.14 -22.02
CA LEU A 250 -2.93 0.36 -21.82
C LEU A 250 -2.51 -0.49 -23.02
N VAL A 251 -3.37 -0.61 -24.04
CA VAL A 251 -3.11 -1.39 -25.26
C VAL A 251 -3.11 -0.49 -26.49
N PRO A 252 -2.28 -0.80 -27.51
CA PRO A 252 -2.32 -0.09 -28.78
C PRO A 252 -3.72 -0.16 -29.41
N LEU A 253 -4.21 0.98 -29.93
CA LEU A 253 -5.52 1.08 -30.54
C LEU A 253 -5.49 0.59 -31.99
N PRO A 254 -6.20 -0.51 -32.33
CA PRO A 254 -6.41 -0.89 -33.72
C PRO A 254 -7.25 0.17 -34.43
N PHE A 255 -6.88 0.52 -35.66
CA PHE A 255 -7.60 1.55 -36.41
C PHE A 255 -7.65 1.25 -37.91
N ILE A 256 -8.64 1.86 -38.57
CA ILE A 256 -8.80 1.86 -40.02
C ILE A 256 -8.89 3.33 -40.45
N ILE A 257 -8.32 3.64 -41.62
CA ILE A 257 -8.42 4.97 -42.24
C ILE A 257 -9.30 4.90 -43.49
N GLN A 258 -10.20 5.88 -43.62
CA GLN A 258 -10.95 6.14 -44.83
C GLN A 258 -10.61 7.54 -45.32
N ASN A 259 -9.79 7.64 -46.36
CA ASN A 259 -9.44 8.92 -46.96
C ASN A 259 -10.53 9.39 -47.93
N HIS A 260 -10.89 10.68 -47.87
CA HIS A 260 -11.87 11.31 -48.75
C HIS A 260 -11.27 12.39 -49.65
N LEU A 261 -10.23 13.08 -49.16
CA LEU A 261 -9.52 14.15 -49.85
C LEU A 261 -8.10 14.28 -49.29
N GLY A 262 -7.11 14.49 -50.14
CA GLY A 262 -5.70 14.53 -49.76
C GLY A 262 -5.03 13.15 -49.91
N ASN A 263 -3.81 13.02 -49.41
CA ASN A 263 -2.98 11.82 -49.59
C ASN A 263 -2.59 11.14 -48.26
N ILE A 264 -3.30 11.44 -47.17
CA ILE A 264 -3.01 10.86 -45.87
C ILE A 264 -3.18 9.33 -45.94
N ASN A 265 -2.12 8.63 -45.54
CA ASN A 265 -2.08 7.18 -45.57
C ASN A 265 -2.07 6.57 -44.16
N HIS A 266 -2.22 5.25 -44.10
CA HIS A 266 -2.27 4.52 -42.83
C HIS A 266 -0.95 4.65 -42.03
N ASP A 267 0.21 4.64 -42.70
CA ASP A 267 1.52 4.65 -42.04
C ASP A 267 1.81 5.99 -41.37
N GLU A 268 1.35 7.10 -41.95
CA GLU A 268 1.43 8.43 -41.34
C GLU A 268 0.62 8.51 -40.04
N ILE A 269 -0.62 8.00 -40.05
CA ILE A 269 -1.45 7.94 -38.84
C ILE A 269 -0.86 6.98 -37.81
N ALA A 270 -0.36 5.81 -38.24
CA ALA A 270 0.28 4.85 -37.35
C ALA A 270 1.51 5.47 -36.67
N ALA A 271 2.32 6.23 -37.42
CA ALA A 271 3.45 6.96 -36.88
C ALA A 271 3.02 7.97 -35.82
N VAL A 272 1.95 8.73 -36.06
CA VAL A 272 1.40 9.69 -35.08
C VAL A 272 0.90 8.99 -33.82
N ILE A 273 0.08 7.95 -33.95
CA ILE A 273 -0.48 7.21 -32.80
C ILE A 273 0.64 6.58 -31.96
N SER A 274 1.70 6.05 -32.61
CA SER A 274 2.83 5.42 -31.91
C SER A 274 3.67 6.38 -31.05
N LYS A 275 3.59 7.70 -31.32
CA LYS A 275 4.27 8.71 -30.50
C LYS A 275 3.53 9.01 -29.20
N VAL A 276 2.25 8.68 -29.12
CA VAL A 276 1.40 9.02 -27.97
C VAL A 276 1.59 7.95 -26.87
N PRO A 277 1.91 8.37 -25.63
CA PRO A 277 2.00 7.43 -24.52
C PRO A 277 0.66 6.72 -24.24
N LEU A 278 0.75 5.45 -23.86
CA LEU A 278 -0.38 4.61 -23.48
C LEU A 278 -0.79 4.89 -22.03
N GLU A 279 -1.32 6.09 -21.79
CA GLU A 279 -1.74 6.57 -20.47
C GLU A 279 -3.06 7.35 -20.56
N ASN A 280 -3.52 7.90 -19.43
CA ASN A 280 -4.72 8.75 -19.41
C ASN A 280 -4.59 9.89 -20.44
N ASP A 281 -5.71 10.32 -21.01
CA ASP A 281 -5.77 11.32 -22.07
C ASP A 281 -5.19 10.87 -23.43
N CYS A 282 -4.96 9.56 -23.63
CA CYS A 282 -4.41 9.01 -24.86
C CYS A 282 -5.20 9.46 -26.11
N LEU A 283 -6.54 9.34 -26.11
CA LEU A 283 -7.39 9.72 -27.23
C LEU A 283 -7.31 11.23 -27.52
N LYS A 284 -7.39 12.06 -26.48
CA LYS A 284 -7.21 13.53 -26.63
C LYS A 284 -5.83 13.85 -27.21
N ASN A 285 -4.80 13.15 -26.78
CA ASN A 285 -3.43 13.36 -27.24
C ASN A 285 -3.24 12.89 -28.69
N ILE A 286 -3.84 11.76 -29.09
CA ILE A 286 -3.89 11.32 -30.50
C ILE A 286 -4.50 12.41 -31.38
N VAL A 287 -5.68 12.93 -31.01
CA VAL A 287 -6.35 13.99 -31.78
C VAL A 287 -5.48 15.25 -31.89
N LYS A 288 -4.87 15.68 -30.78
CA LYS A 288 -3.96 16.84 -30.76
C LYS A 288 -2.75 16.62 -31.66
N GLN A 289 -2.15 15.43 -31.64
CA GLN A 289 -0.97 15.11 -32.43
C GLN A 289 -1.31 15.01 -33.92
N ILE A 290 -2.44 14.39 -34.28
CA ILE A 290 -2.93 14.39 -35.68
C ILE A 290 -3.08 15.83 -36.17
N TYR A 291 -3.69 16.69 -35.36
CA TYR A 291 -3.83 18.09 -35.73
C TYR A 291 -2.47 18.77 -35.93
N GLN A 292 -1.52 18.60 -35.00
CA GLN A 292 -0.21 19.25 -35.07
C GLN A 292 0.66 18.75 -36.23
N ASP A 293 0.69 17.44 -36.47
CA ASP A 293 1.61 16.83 -37.43
C ASP A 293 1.05 16.86 -38.86
N LEU A 294 -0.29 16.81 -39.03
CA LEU A 294 -0.91 16.56 -40.34
C LEU A 294 -1.86 17.65 -40.83
N LEU A 295 -2.39 18.49 -39.93
CA LEU A 295 -3.46 19.44 -40.28
C LEU A 295 -3.13 20.90 -39.99
N LYS A 296 -2.12 21.14 -39.16
CA LYS A 296 -1.65 22.47 -38.78
C LYS A 296 -0.54 22.89 -39.74
N ASP A 297 -0.88 23.80 -40.65
CA ASP A 297 0.09 24.53 -41.47
C ASP A 297 0.91 25.52 -40.63
#